data_AF-A0A8M1G063-F1
#
_entry.id   AF-A0A8M1G063-F1
#
_cell.length_a   1.000
_cell.length_b   1.000
_cell.length_c   1.000
_cell.angle_alpha   90.00
_cell.angle_beta   90.00
_cell.angle_gamma   90.00
#
_symmetry.space_group_name_H-M   'P 1'
#
loop_
_entity.id
_entity.type
_entity.pdbx_description
1 polymer ?
#
loop_
_entity_poly.entity_id
_entity_poly.type
_entity_poly.pdbx_seq_one_letter_code
_entity_poly.pdbx_strand_id
1 'polypeptide(L)'
;MSVHQLLPGFLLLLWLPTSPARHGPQLWGGPHPHGPPRCYSAEELPPGQAPPHLLARAAKWEQALPVALVSSLEAGGRRRRHDGPASGTQCPVLRPEEILDADVHQRSISPWRYRVDTDESRYPQKLAVAQCLCRGCINTKTGRETAALSSVPLLQSLLVLRRQPCSRDATGLPTPGAFSFHTEFIRVPVGCTCVLPRSAQ
;
A
#
# COMPACT_ATOMS: atom_id res chain seq x y z
N MET A 1 30.32 -4.79 80.33
CA MET A 1 29.40 -3.73 80.78
C MET A 1 28.19 -3.77 79.85
N SER A 2 27.03 -4.17 80.40
CA SER A 2 25.66 -3.65 80.15
C SER A 2 25.46 -2.73 78.91
N VAL A 3 24.47 -2.87 78.01
CA VAL A 3 23.01 -3.05 78.18
C VAL A 3 22.37 -3.38 76.80
N HIS A 4 21.39 -4.32 76.79
CA HIS A 4 20.08 -4.41 76.06
C HIS A 4 19.77 -3.47 74.85
N GLN A 5 18.95 -3.78 73.83
CA GLN A 5 17.73 -4.61 73.73
C GLN A 5 17.16 -4.58 72.27
N LEU A 6 16.39 -5.62 71.92
CA LEU A 6 15.15 -5.65 71.09
C LEU A 6 15.20 -5.71 69.53
N LEU A 7 14.83 -6.91 69.04
CA LEU A 7 14.13 -7.28 67.79
C LEU A 7 12.77 -6.53 67.61
N PRO A 8 11.90 -6.76 66.58
CA PRO A 8 11.95 -7.60 65.35
C PRO A 8 11.35 -6.95 64.05
N GLY A 9 11.50 -7.64 62.91
CA GLY A 9 10.39 -7.94 61.98
C GLY A 9 9.98 -6.92 60.90
N PHE A 10 10.07 -7.32 59.62
CA PHE A 10 8.87 -7.67 58.84
C PHE A 10 9.26 -8.32 57.49
N LEU A 11 8.85 -9.58 57.32
CA LEU A 11 8.75 -10.26 56.04
C LEU A 11 7.67 -9.56 55.20
N LEU A 12 8.00 -9.12 53.99
CA LEU A 12 7.00 -8.81 52.98
C LEU A 12 7.28 -9.64 51.72
N LEU A 13 6.54 -10.75 51.67
CA LEU A 13 6.33 -11.61 50.51
C LEU A 13 5.82 -10.77 49.33
N LEU A 14 6.55 -10.79 48.22
CA LEU A 14 6.06 -10.30 46.93
C LEU A 14 4.94 -11.22 46.46
N TRP A 15 3.70 -10.76 46.62
CA TRP A 15 2.52 -11.39 46.04
C TRP A 15 2.58 -11.31 44.51
N LEU A 16 2.60 -12.47 43.84
CA LEU A 16 2.20 -12.58 42.43
C LEU A 16 0.66 -12.54 42.36
N PRO A 17 0.04 -11.63 41.61
CA PRO A 17 -1.33 -11.81 41.18
C PRO A 17 -1.36 -12.68 39.92
N THR A 18 -2.06 -13.80 40.08
CA THR A 18 -2.51 -14.77 39.09
C THR A 18 -3.24 -14.08 37.93
N SER A 19 -2.88 -14.47 36.70
CA SER A 19 -3.48 -14.01 35.45
C SER A 19 -4.99 -14.29 35.38
N PRO A 20 -5.83 -13.30 35.03
CA PRO A 20 -7.11 -13.59 34.39
C PRO A 20 -6.87 -13.69 32.88
N ALA A 21 -7.20 -14.85 32.31
CA ALA A 21 -7.29 -15.07 30.87
C ALA A 21 -8.24 -14.04 30.25
N ARG A 22 -7.68 -13.05 29.54
CA ARG A 22 -8.50 -12.18 28.69
C ARG A 22 -8.68 -12.85 27.34
N HIS A 23 -9.93 -13.23 27.11
CA HIS A 23 -10.49 -13.63 25.83
C HIS A 23 -10.05 -12.67 24.72
N GLY A 24 -9.85 -13.26 23.54
CA GLY A 24 -9.17 -12.65 22.39
C GLY A 24 -9.75 -11.31 21.93
N PRO A 25 -8.98 -10.55 21.15
CA PRO A 25 -9.44 -9.28 20.62
C PRO A 25 -10.63 -9.55 19.70
N GLN A 26 -11.80 -9.08 20.14
CA GLN A 26 -12.96 -8.98 19.29
C GLN A 26 -12.60 -8.15 18.05
N LEU A 27 -12.92 -8.72 16.90
CA LEU A 27 -12.93 -8.08 15.59
C LEU A 27 -13.48 -6.65 15.72
N TRP A 28 -12.65 -5.67 15.39
CA TRP A 28 -13.00 -4.24 15.39
C TRP A 28 -14.20 -3.95 14.49
N GLY A 29 -15.40 -3.94 15.08
CA GLY A 29 -16.50 -3.10 14.65
C GLY A 29 -16.35 -1.73 15.31
N GLY A 30 -15.66 -0.79 14.64
CA GLY A 30 -15.55 0.58 15.11
C GLY A 30 -16.85 1.38 14.89
N PRO A 31 -17.09 2.48 15.63
CA PRO A 31 -18.34 3.25 15.55
C PRO A 31 -18.48 3.92 14.18
N HIS A 32 -19.58 3.63 13.48
CA HIS A 32 -19.98 4.39 12.30
C HIS A 32 -20.57 5.74 12.75
N PRO A 33 -20.13 6.89 12.19
CA PRO A 33 -20.78 8.16 12.50
C PRO A 33 -22.20 8.12 11.92
N HIS A 34 -23.22 8.23 12.77
CA HIS A 34 -24.65 8.15 12.42
C HIS A 34 -25.18 9.44 11.76
N GLY A 35 -24.44 10.03 10.82
CA GLY A 35 -24.88 11.18 10.01
C GLY A 35 -24.88 10.83 8.52
N PRO A 36 -25.79 11.40 7.71
CA PRO A 36 -25.74 11.23 6.27
C PRO A 36 -24.38 11.72 5.72
N PRO A 37 -23.80 11.04 4.73
CA PRO A 37 -22.52 11.43 4.16
C PRO A 37 -22.59 12.85 3.60
N ARG A 38 -21.62 13.70 3.95
CA ARG A 38 -21.55 15.08 3.46
C ARG A 38 -21.33 15.07 1.94
N CYS A 39 -22.22 15.75 1.20
CA CYS A 39 -22.08 15.98 -0.23
C CYS A 39 -21.28 17.25 -0.53
N TYR A 40 -20.44 17.22 -1.55
CA TYR A 40 -19.64 18.31 -2.10
C TYR A 40 -20.05 18.59 -3.55
N SER A 41 -19.82 19.81 -4.00
CA SER A 41 -19.91 20.26 -5.39
C SER A 41 -18.51 20.40 -6.01
N ALA A 42 -18.44 20.57 -7.34
CA ALA A 42 -17.17 20.73 -8.04
C ALA A 42 -16.46 22.05 -7.68
N GLU A 43 -17.23 23.08 -7.35
CA GLU A 43 -16.76 24.40 -6.93
C GLU A 43 -16.15 24.34 -5.52
N GLU A 44 -16.75 23.55 -4.61
CA GLU A 44 -16.26 23.38 -3.24
C GLU A 44 -15.00 22.51 -3.17
N LEU A 45 -14.91 21.49 -4.03
CA LEU A 45 -13.79 20.56 -4.04
C LEU A 45 -13.40 20.17 -5.47
N PRO A 46 -12.36 20.80 -6.03
CA PRO A 46 -11.86 20.49 -7.37
C PRO A 46 -11.40 19.03 -7.52
N PRO A 47 -11.30 18.52 -8.77
CA PRO A 47 -10.72 17.21 -9.05
C PRO A 47 -9.33 17.03 -8.43
N GLY A 48 -9.02 15.82 -7.98
CA GLY A 48 -7.73 15.49 -7.38
C GLY A 48 -7.54 15.95 -5.94
N GLN A 49 -8.53 16.60 -5.32
CA GLN A 49 -8.49 16.99 -3.92
C GLN A 49 -9.40 16.11 -3.06
N ALA A 50 -9.09 16.05 -1.76
CA ALA A 50 -9.92 15.37 -0.76
C ALA A 50 -10.18 16.30 0.44
N PRO A 51 -11.34 16.17 1.10
CA PRO A 51 -11.66 16.98 2.27
C PRO A 51 -10.65 16.78 3.42
N PRO A 52 -10.18 17.84 4.09
CA PRO A 52 -9.14 17.73 5.13
C PRO A 52 -9.46 16.77 6.29
N HIS A 53 -10.72 16.67 6.69
CA HIS A 53 -11.13 15.76 7.77
C HIS A 53 -11.02 14.27 7.37
N LEU A 54 -11.09 13.95 6.08
CA LEU A 54 -10.82 12.60 5.58
C LEU A 54 -9.31 12.35 5.49
N LEU A 55 -8.51 13.38 5.21
CA LEU A 55 -7.05 13.31 5.17
C LEU A 55 -6.43 13.10 6.56
N ALA A 56 -6.97 13.73 7.60
CA ALA A 56 -6.48 13.57 8.98
C ALA A 56 -6.63 12.13 9.49
N ARG A 57 -7.69 11.43 9.07
CA ARG A 57 -7.89 10.00 9.35
C ARG A 57 -7.00 9.10 8.49
N ALA A 58 -6.54 9.64 7.37
CA ALA A 58 -5.73 8.95 6.38
C ALA A 58 -4.24 9.00 6.74
N ALA A 59 -3.66 10.16 7.06
CA ALA A 59 -2.31 10.49 7.60
C ALA A 59 -1.03 9.73 7.16
N LYS A 60 -1.10 8.53 6.58
CA LYS A 60 0.01 7.66 6.21
C LYS A 60 0.11 7.40 4.71
N TRP A 61 -0.71 8.08 3.89
CA TRP A 61 -0.82 7.78 2.45
C TRP A 61 0.35 8.31 1.65
N GLU A 62 0.79 9.51 1.96
CA GLU A 62 1.98 10.13 1.36
C GLU A 62 3.24 9.29 1.60
N GLN A 63 3.24 8.44 2.64
CA GLN A 63 4.33 7.53 2.95
C GLN A 63 4.17 6.15 2.29
N ALA A 64 3.00 5.84 1.74
CA ALA A 64 2.80 4.57 1.06
C ALA A 64 3.57 4.57 -0.27
N LEU A 65 4.34 3.50 -0.51
CA LEU A 65 5.20 3.37 -1.69
C LEU A 65 4.49 3.70 -3.02
N PRO A 66 3.25 3.22 -3.29
CA PRO A 66 2.55 3.57 -4.53
C PRO A 66 2.32 5.06 -4.74
N VAL A 67 2.16 5.85 -3.66
CA VAL A 67 1.92 7.30 -3.75
C VAL A 67 3.25 8.03 -3.87
N ALA A 68 4.20 7.71 -2.99
CA ALA A 68 5.51 8.38 -2.92
C ALA A 68 6.33 8.27 -4.21
N LEU A 69 6.20 7.16 -4.96
CA LEU A 69 6.96 6.95 -6.20
C LEU A 69 6.48 7.78 -7.40
N VAL A 70 5.25 8.30 -7.39
CA VAL A 70 4.65 8.94 -8.57
C VAL A 70 5.50 10.12 -9.06
N SER A 71 5.88 11.03 -8.16
CA SER A 71 6.66 12.23 -8.50
C SER A 71 7.99 11.89 -9.18
N SER A 72 8.69 10.88 -8.67
CA SER A 72 9.97 10.41 -9.25
C SER A 72 9.78 9.81 -10.64
N LEU A 73 8.72 9.04 -10.85
CA LEU A 73 8.41 8.43 -12.14
C LEU A 73 8.03 9.47 -13.20
N GLU A 74 7.24 10.49 -12.82
CA GLU A 74 6.86 11.56 -13.73
C GLU A 74 8.05 12.46 -14.11
N ALA A 75 8.97 12.70 -13.18
CA ALA A 75 10.22 13.39 -13.46
C ALA A 75 11.12 12.60 -14.43
N GLY A 76 11.27 11.29 -14.22
CA GLY A 76 12.07 10.41 -15.08
C GLY A 76 11.45 10.17 -16.47
N GLY A 77 10.12 10.14 -16.58
CA GLY A 77 9.41 9.94 -17.86
C GLY A 77 9.65 11.05 -18.88
N ARG A 78 9.85 12.30 -18.42
CA ARG A 78 10.25 13.41 -19.29
C ARG A 78 11.61 13.17 -19.96
N ARG A 79 12.53 12.46 -19.27
CA ARG A 79 13.87 12.13 -19.77
C ARG A 79 13.84 10.96 -20.76
N ARG A 80 13.04 9.93 -20.49
CA ARG A 80 12.89 8.75 -21.37
C ARG A 80 12.13 9.03 -22.66
N ARG A 81 11.44 10.16 -22.83
CA ARG A 81 10.77 10.49 -24.10
C ARG A 81 11.74 10.65 -25.28
N HIS A 82 13.04 10.75 -25.00
CA HIS A 82 14.12 10.75 -25.99
C HIS A 82 14.65 9.33 -26.33
N ASP A 83 14.39 8.32 -25.50
CA ASP A 83 14.76 6.94 -25.75
C ASP A 83 13.51 6.15 -26.15
N GLY A 84 13.53 5.58 -27.36
CA GLY A 84 12.39 4.88 -27.95
C GLY A 84 11.78 3.79 -27.05
N PRO A 85 10.52 3.38 -27.32
CA PRO A 85 9.80 2.44 -26.46
C PRO A 85 10.54 1.10 -26.40
N ALA A 86 11.05 0.76 -25.21
CA ALA A 86 11.57 -0.57 -24.94
C ALA A 86 10.44 -1.59 -25.14
N SER A 87 10.55 -2.38 -26.21
CA SER A 87 9.59 -3.38 -26.65
C SER A 87 9.13 -4.27 -25.50
N GLY A 88 7.92 -4.01 -24.99
CA GLY A 88 7.41 -4.53 -23.72
C GLY A 88 6.93 -5.98 -23.74
N THR A 89 7.42 -6.81 -24.68
CA THR A 89 6.89 -8.16 -24.92
C THR A 89 7.86 -9.29 -24.53
N GLN A 90 9.15 -8.99 -24.34
CA GLN A 90 10.16 -10.01 -24.00
C GLN A 90 10.79 -9.75 -22.63
N CYS A 91 10.99 -10.83 -21.87
CA CYS A 91 11.71 -10.80 -20.60
C CYS A 91 13.16 -10.35 -20.86
N PRO A 92 13.69 -9.36 -20.11
CA PRO A 92 15.05 -8.88 -20.31
C PRO A 92 16.08 -9.97 -19.97
N VAL A 93 17.24 -9.89 -20.59
CA VAL A 93 18.40 -10.71 -20.23
C VAL A 93 19.25 -9.92 -19.25
N LEU A 94 19.46 -10.46 -18.04
CA LEU A 94 20.31 -9.81 -17.04
C LEU A 94 21.76 -10.21 -17.26
N ARG A 95 22.63 -9.20 -17.38
CA ARG A 95 24.08 -9.38 -17.42
C ARG A 95 24.70 -8.79 -16.16
N PRO A 96 25.49 -9.56 -15.39
CA PRO A 96 26.11 -9.09 -14.15
C PRO A 96 26.83 -7.74 -14.26
N GLU A 97 27.41 -7.45 -15.43
CA GLU A 97 28.20 -6.25 -15.71
C GLU A 97 27.34 -4.99 -15.87
N GLU A 98 26.06 -5.12 -16.23
CA GLU A 98 25.13 -4.02 -16.50
C GLU A 98 24.32 -3.60 -15.24
N ILE A 99 24.57 -4.23 -14.08
CA ILE A 99 23.69 -4.21 -12.91
C ILE A 99 24.16 -3.29 -11.76
N LEU A 100 25.41 -2.82 -11.78
CA LEU A 100 26.00 -2.11 -10.63
C LEU A 100 25.27 -0.80 -10.27
N ASP A 101 24.79 -0.06 -11.27
CA ASP A 101 24.07 1.22 -11.08
C ASP A 101 22.55 1.09 -11.29
N ALA A 102 22.04 -0.13 -11.47
CA ALA A 102 20.64 -0.37 -11.79
C ALA A 102 19.76 -0.40 -10.52
N ASP A 103 18.55 0.16 -10.62
CA ASP A 103 17.58 0.12 -9.52
C ASP A 103 17.15 -1.33 -9.22
N VAL A 104 16.64 -1.56 -8.00
CA VAL A 104 16.17 -2.89 -7.53
C VAL A 104 15.22 -3.57 -8.53
N HIS A 105 14.32 -2.81 -9.15
CA HIS A 105 13.33 -3.34 -10.10
C HIS A 105 13.95 -3.85 -11.41
N GLN A 106 15.11 -3.32 -11.80
CA GLN A 106 15.84 -3.70 -13.01
C GLN A 106 16.75 -4.91 -12.75
N ARG A 107 17.35 -5.00 -11.56
CA ARG A 107 18.27 -6.09 -11.19
C ARG A 107 17.63 -7.28 -10.47
N SER A 108 16.32 -7.23 -10.24
CA SER A 108 15.57 -8.36 -9.69
C SER A 108 15.54 -9.52 -10.69
N ILE A 109 15.65 -10.76 -10.18
CA ILE A 109 15.40 -11.98 -10.98
C ILE A 109 13.92 -12.12 -11.40
N SER A 110 13.04 -11.31 -10.86
CA SER A 110 11.64 -11.16 -11.30
C SER A 110 11.42 -9.68 -11.59
N PRO A 111 11.98 -9.15 -12.69
CA PRO A 111 12.05 -7.71 -12.90
C PRO A 111 10.67 -7.11 -13.19
N TRP A 112 10.49 -5.85 -12.84
CA TRP A 112 9.26 -5.11 -13.09
C TRP A 112 9.54 -3.71 -13.59
N ARG A 113 8.55 -3.11 -14.25
CA ARG A 113 8.52 -1.68 -14.54
C ARG A 113 7.38 -1.04 -13.76
N TYR A 114 7.54 0.21 -13.36
CA TYR A 114 6.42 0.99 -12.83
C TYR A 114 5.66 1.67 -13.97
N ARG A 115 4.34 1.74 -13.81
CA ARG A 115 3.45 2.63 -14.58
C ARG A 115 2.63 3.45 -13.61
N VAL A 116 2.32 4.68 -13.98
CA VAL A 116 1.40 5.52 -13.23
C VAL A 116 -0.03 5.16 -13.64
N ASP A 117 -0.77 4.56 -12.71
CA ASP A 117 -2.21 4.35 -12.80
C ASP A 117 -2.93 5.62 -12.35
N THR A 118 -3.80 6.17 -13.19
CA THR A 118 -4.57 7.40 -12.89
C THR A 118 -6.05 7.07 -12.88
N ASP A 119 -6.70 7.31 -11.75
CA ASP A 119 -8.14 7.12 -11.55
C ASP A 119 -8.75 8.42 -11.03
N GLU A 120 -9.50 9.13 -11.87
CA GLU A 120 -10.11 10.43 -11.55
C GLU A 120 -11.15 10.34 -10.41
N SER A 121 -11.71 9.15 -10.19
CA SER A 121 -12.69 8.89 -9.15
C SER A 121 -12.06 8.59 -7.79
N ARG A 122 -10.73 8.51 -7.71
CA ARG A 122 -9.99 8.05 -6.54
C ARG A 122 -9.09 9.15 -5.97
N TYR A 123 -8.90 9.16 -4.66
CA TYR A 123 -7.84 9.92 -4.02
C TYR A 123 -6.92 8.98 -3.21
N PRO A 124 -5.59 9.07 -3.39
CA PRO A 124 -4.89 9.79 -4.46
C PRO A 124 -5.25 9.27 -5.87
N GLN A 125 -5.32 10.19 -6.84
CA GLN A 125 -5.67 9.85 -8.22
C GLN A 125 -4.62 8.97 -8.87
N LYS A 126 -3.35 9.33 -8.67
CA LYS A 126 -2.20 8.67 -9.28
C LYS A 126 -1.55 7.71 -8.30
N LEU A 127 -1.29 6.49 -8.77
CA LEU A 127 -0.53 5.47 -8.05
C LEU A 127 0.53 4.86 -8.97
N ALA A 128 1.72 4.60 -8.43
CA ALA A 128 2.74 3.79 -9.07
C ALA A 128 2.39 2.31 -8.94
N VAL A 129 2.17 1.65 -10.07
CA VAL A 129 1.83 0.22 -10.17
C VAL A 129 2.95 -0.55 -10.84
N ALA A 130 3.44 -1.58 -10.16
CA ALA A 130 4.43 -2.50 -10.72
C ALA A 130 3.81 -3.47 -11.74
N GLN A 131 4.51 -3.69 -12.84
CA GLN A 131 4.18 -4.70 -13.85
C GLN A 131 5.37 -5.62 -14.07
N CYS A 132 5.19 -6.91 -13.79
CA CYS A 132 6.24 -7.90 -14.02
C CYS A 132 6.56 -7.98 -15.52
N LEU A 133 7.85 -8.03 -15.85
CA LEU A 133 8.33 -8.10 -17.23
C LEU A 133 8.43 -9.54 -17.75
N CYS A 134 8.53 -10.50 -16.84
CA CYS A 134 8.70 -11.93 -17.15
C CYS A 134 7.50 -12.72 -16.62
N ARG A 135 7.20 -13.86 -17.24
CA ARG A 135 6.25 -14.86 -16.71
C ARG A 135 6.95 -15.80 -15.74
N GLY A 136 8.13 -16.28 -16.13
CA GLY A 136 9.07 -17.02 -15.29
C GLY A 136 9.96 -16.10 -14.47
N CYS A 137 11.10 -16.60 -14.02
CA CYS A 137 12.13 -15.78 -13.40
C CYS A 137 13.45 -15.90 -14.16
N ILE A 138 14.35 -14.94 -13.97
CA ILE A 138 15.65 -14.92 -14.60
C ILE A 138 16.60 -15.83 -13.83
N ASN A 139 17.17 -16.81 -14.54
CA ASN A 139 18.17 -17.70 -13.99
C ASN A 139 19.48 -16.94 -13.76
N THR A 140 20.04 -17.02 -12.56
CA THR A 140 21.25 -16.29 -12.17
C THR A 140 22.52 -16.72 -12.89
N LYS A 141 22.55 -17.93 -13.48
CA LYS A 141 23.70 -18.44 -14.24
C LYS A 141 23.64 -18.03 -15.71
N THR A 142 22.46 -18.10 -16.32
CA THR A 142 22.30 -17.83 -17.77
C THR A 142 21.88 -16.40 -18.08
N GLY A 143 21.37 -15.66 -17.08
CA GLY A 143 20.78 -14.34 -17.27
C GLY A 143 19.45 -14.36 -18.03
N ARG A 144 18.91 -15.54 -18.35
CA ARG A 144 17.70 -15.71 -19.18
C ARG A 144 16.51 -16.22 -18.36
N GLU A 145 15.31 -15.94 -18.84
CA GLU A 145 14.07 -16.44 -18.26
C GLU A 145 14.04 -17.98 -18.23
N THR A 146 13.57 -18.54 -17.12
CA THR A 146 13.25 -19.97 -16.97
C THR A 146 11.80 -20.15 -16.53
N ALA A 147 11.12 -21.13 -17.11
CA ALA A 147 9.76 -21.53 -16.75
C ALA A 147 9.68 -22.40 -15.48
N ALA A 148 10.82 -22.76 -14.88
CA ALA A 148 10.86 -23.54 -13.64
C ALA A 148 10.37 -22.74 -12.41
N LEU A 149 10.25 -21.42 -12.54
CA LEU A 149 9.78 -20.48 -11.52
C LEU A 149 8.73 -19.57 -12.13
N SER A 150 8.07 -18.76 -11.31
CA SER A 150 7.05 -17.82 -11.78
C SER A 150 7.23 -16.45 -11.13
N SER A 151 7.21 -15.40 -11.94
CA SER A 151 7.13 -14.02 -11.46
C SER A 151 5.69 -13.69 -11.11
N VAL A 152 5.46 -13.26 -9.87
CA VAL A 152 4.14 -12.86 -9.37
C VAL A 152 4.18 -11.47 -8.75
N PRO A 153 3.12 -10.65 -8.90
CA PRO A 153 3.09 -9.32 -8.31
C PRO A 153 2.98 -9.40 -6.78
N LEU A 154 3.80 -8.60 -6.09
CA LEU A 154 3.66 -8.34 -4.66
C LEU A 154 2.63 -7.24 -4.45
N LEU A 155 1.59 -7.51 -3.66
CA LEU A 155 0.47 -6.61 -3.46
C LEU A 155 0.54 -5.93 -2.09
N GLN A 156 0.36 -4.62 -2.06
CA GLN A 156 0.18 -3.83 -0.84
C GLN A 156 -1.29 -3.39 -0.71
N SER A 157 -1.87 -3.54 0.48
CA SER A 157 -3.19 -2.98 0.80
C SER A 157 -3.06 -1.47 1.02
N LEU A 158 -3.84 -0.70 0.27
CA LEU A 158 -3.87 0.75 0.33
C LEU A 158 -5.32 1.18 0.54
N LEU A 159 -5.61 1.86 1.64
CA LEU A 159 -6.86 2.61 1.79
C LEU A 159 -6.93 3.61 0.63
N VAL A 160 -8.11 3.88 0.05
CA VAL A 160 -8.41 4.87 -1.02
C VAL A 160 -9.72 5.59 -0.70
N LEU A 161 -9.86 6.85 -1.11
CA LEU A 161 -11.15 7.52 -1.10
C LEU A 161 -11.74 7.45 -2.50
N ARG A 162 -12.99 6.99 -2.63
CA ARG A 162 -13.70 6.97 -3.91
C ARG A 162 -14.84 7.97 -3.92
N ARG A 163 -14.87 8.77 -4.98
CA ARG A 163 -15.97 9.68 -5.29
C ARG A 163 -17.17 8.86 -5.75
N GLN A 164 -18.32 9.16 -5.18
CA GLN A 164 -19.61 8.58 -5.57
C GLN A 164 -20.66 9.68 -5.69
N PRO A 165 -21.69 9.51 -6.55
CA PRO A 165 -22.83 10.44 -6.60
C PRO A 165 -23.49 10.59 -5.22
N CYS A 166 -23.99 11.78 -4.92
CA CYS A 166 -24.59 12.09 -3.62
C CYS A 166 -25.96 12.78 -3.79
N SER A 167 -26.90 12.47 -2.91
CA SER A 167 -28.19 13.16 -2.82
C SER A 167 -28.08 14.23 -1.73
N ARG A 168 -28.29 15.50 -2.08
CA ARG A 168 -28.37 16.59 -1.08
C ARG A 168 -29.73 16.66 -0.42
N ASP A 169 -30.76 16.19 -1.11
CA ASP A 169 -32.15 16.29 -0.67
C ASP A 169 -32.64 14.95 -0.11
N ALA A 170 -33.69 15.02 0.70
CA ALA A 170 -34.32 13.85 1.33
C ALA A 170 -35.03 12.92 0.31
N THR A 171 -35.06 13.29 -0.97
CA THR A 171 -35.65 12.51 -2.06
C THR A 171 -34.84 11.25 -2.40
N GLY A 172 -33.57 11.17 -1.97
CA GLY A 172 -32.67 10.05 -2.26
C GLY A 172 -32.16 10.00 -3.71
N LEU A 173 -32.54 10.97 -4.55
CA LEU A 173 -32.10 11.03 -5.94
C LEU A 173 -30.76 11.79 -6.02
N PRO A 174 -29.74 11.28 -6.74
CA PRO A 174 -28.46 11.97 -6.86
C PRO A 174 -28.64 13.38 -7.41
N THR A 175 -28.14 14.38 -6.68
CA THR A 175 -28.15 15.77 -7.15
C THR A 175 -27.08 15.92 -8.23
N PRO A 176 -27.40 16.46 -9.43
CA PRO A 176 -26.43 16.63 -10.50
C PRO A 176 -25.18 17.39 -10.02
N GLY A 177 -24.00 16.83 -10.27
CA GLY A 177 -22.72 17.42 -9.86
C GLY A 177 -22.36 17.27 -8.38
N ALA A 178 -23.27 16.78 -7.52
CA ALA A 178 -22.98 16.53 -6.12
C ALA A 178 -22.35 15.13 -5.93
N PHE A 179 -21.32 15.07 -5.08
CA PHE A 179 -20.61 13.82 -4.79
C PHE A 179 -20.20 13.73 -3.32
N SER A 180 -20.02 12.51 -2.84
CA SER A 180 -19.44 12.22 -1.53
C SER A 180 -18.26 11.28 -1.69
N PHE A 181 -17.56 11.01 -0.58
CA PHE A 181 -16.47 10.05 -0.55
C PHE A 181 -16.82 8.88 0.37
N HIS A 182 -16.45 7.68 -0.05
CA HIS A 182 -16.30 6.56 0.86
C HIS A 182 -14.85 6.06 0.86
N THR A 183 -14.48 5.36 1.92
CA THR A 183 -13.19 4.70 2.05
C THR A 183 -13.27 3.26 1.55
N GLU A 184 -12.26 2.81 0.79
CA GLU A 184 -12.12 1.43 0.31
C GLU A 184 -10.67 0.98 0.47
N PHE A 185 -10.39 -0.30 0.72
CA PHE A 185 -9.02 -0.84 0.59
C PHE A 185 -8.83 -1.50 -0.77
N ILE A 186 -7.85 -1.05 -1.54
CA ILE A 186 -7.45 -1.67 -2.81
C ILE A 186 -6.11 -2.40 -2.66
N ARG A 187 -5.85 -3.36 -3.57
CA ARG A 187 -4.57 -4.08 -3.66
C ARG A 187 -3.74 -3.53 -4.80
N VAL A 188 -2.60 -2.91 -4.47
CA VAL A 188 -1.71 -2.27 -5.45
C VAL A 188 -0.45 -3.10 -5.63
N PRO A 189 -0.09 -3.52 -6.86
CA PRO A 189 1.21 -4.12 -7.14
C PRO A 189 2.35 -3.15 -6.87
N VAL A 190 3.23 -3.49 -5.92
CA VAL A 190 4.38 -2.66 -5.51
C VAL A 190 5.72 -3.16 -6.05
N GLY A 191 5.76 -4.41 -6.49
CA GLY A 191 6.91 -5.05 -7.11
C GLY A 191 6.53 -6.43 -7.61
N CYS A 192 7.53 -7.22 -7.99
CA CYS A 192 7.35 -8.63 -8.33
C CYS A 192 8.30 -9.48 -7.50
N THR A 193 7.91 -10.72 -7.25
CA THR A 193 8.72 -11.73 -6.58
C THR A 193 8.74 -13.01 -7.39
N CYS A 194 9.74 -13.83 -7.13
CA CYS A 194 9.92 -15.12 -7.78
C CYS A 194 9.46 -16.25 -6.85
N VAL A 195 8.56 -17.10 -7.33
CA VAL A 195 8.00 -18.22 -6.57
C VAL A 195 8.11 -19.53 -7.33
N LEU A 196 7.98 -20.65 -6.60
CA LEU A 196 7.75 -21.95 -7.23
C LEU A 196 6.40 -21.92 -7.96
N PRO A 197 6.30 -22.47 -9.19
CA PRO A 197 5.03 -22.57 -9.90
C PRO A 197 4.07 -23.48 -9.13
N ARG A 198 2.77 -23.24 -9.25
CA ARG A 198 1.78 -24.20 -8.77
C ARG A 198 1.94 -25.48 -9.61
N SER A 199 2.09 -26.63 -8.96
CA SER A 199 2.01 -27.90 -9.67
C SER A 199 0.66 -28.00 -10.37
N ALA A 200 0.65 -28.37 -11.65
CA ALA A 200 -0.58 -28.85 -12.27
C ALA A 200 -0.99 -30.11 -11.50
N GLN A 201 -2.03 -29.98 -10.69
CA GLN A 201 -2.70 -31.11 -10.06
C GLN A 201 -3.59 -31.79 -11.09
#